data_AF-A0A935ZN67-F1
#
_entry.id   AF-A0A935ZN67-F1
#
_cell.length_a   1.000
_cell.length_b   1.000
_cell.length_c   1.000
_cell.angle_alpha   90.00
_cell.angle_beta   90.00
_cell.angle_gamma   90.00
#
_symmetry.space_group_name_H-M   'P 1'
#
loop_
_entity.id
_entity.type
_entity.pdbx_description
1 polymer ?
#
loop_
_entity_poly.entity_id
_entity_poly.type
_entity_poly.pdbx_seq_one_letter_code
_entity_poly.pdbx_strand_id
1 'polypeptide(L)'
;MMLTTVLSLALIFAPVAPVEGVDTPVEDPMTSAQALYQAGVASYETFDYQEAIEKWTDAYALLPQTPETAATRNSLVYNIARAQEKAFAQDHDVARLRRAIALLERYHADAEASGVADATELADVRTRIAELEAAVDAAQAEREPVRPPPTPGADGERSRRGRASIATGSVLMVLGVGAVVGGVVAGTRMSSSARRTLPGLDQLGDEQARADALARGHRGDVVTIASAVAGGVVALSGTVLLAIGAKRRGRPSSRSAFTPMPATRGAALTWTLAF
;
A
#
# COMPACT_ATOMS: atom_id res chain seq x y z
N MET A 1 -74.58 -5.12 -19.27
CA MET A 1 -74.67 -3.85 -18.51
C MET A 1 -73.31 -3.61 -17.86
N MET A 2 -72.54 -2.64 -18.38
CA MET A 2 -71.25 -2.24 -17.78
C MET A 2 -71.46 -0.92 -17.03
N LEU A 3 -71.15 -0.92 -15.73
CA LEU A 3 -71.14 0.29 -14.89
C LEU A 3 -69.69 0.77 -14.79
N THR A 4 -69.41 1.93 -15.39
CA THR A 4 -68.09 2.59 -15.34
C THR A 4 -68.11 3.60 -14.21
N THR A 5 -67.46 3.28 -13.09
CA THR A 5 -67.35 4.18 -11.93
C THR A 5 -66.14 5.09 -12.11
N VAL A 6 -66.37 6.37 -12.37
CA VAL A 6 -65.31 7.40 -12.45
C VAL A 6 -65.10 7.96 -11.05
N LEU A 7 -63.96 7.62 -10.42
CA LEU A 7 -63.54 8.16 -9.13
C LEU A 7 -62.75 9.45 -9.36
N SER A 8 -63.39 10.60 -9.15
CA SER A 8 -62.73 11.92 -9.17
C SER A 8 -61.98 12.15 -7.87
N LEU A 9 -60.65 12.05 -7.93
CA LEU A 9 -59.75 12.39 -6.83
C LEU A 9 -59.56 13.92 -6.79
N ALA A 10 -60.25 14.59 -5.88
CA ALA A 10 -60.07 16.02 -5.63
C ALA A 10 -58.76 16.24 -4.85
N LEU A 11 -57.75 16.78 -5.53
CA LEU A 11 -56.48 17.18 -4.93
C LEU A 11 -56.68 18.50 -4.17
N ILE A 12 -56.78 18.43 -2.84
CA ILE A 12 -56.86 19.61 -1.97
C ILE A 12 -55.44 20.16 -1.81
N PHE A 13 -55.13 21.30 -2.45
CA PHE A 13 -53.93 22.09 -2.18
C PHE A 13 -54.11 22.82 -0.84
N ALA A 14 -53.55 22.27 0.23
CA ALA A 14 -53.37 23.01 1.47
C ALA A 14 -52.18 23.97 1.31
N PRO A 15 -52.28 25.24 1.77
CA PRO A 15 -51.13 26.13 1.80
C PRO A 15 -50.08 25.57 2.75
N VAL A 16 -48.88 25.28 2.24
CA VAL A 16 -47.71 24.96 3.06
C VAL A 16 -47.39 26.22 3.84
N ALA A 17 -47.66 26.20 5.16
CA ALA A 17 -47.19 27.26 6.04
C ALA A 17 -45.65 27.30 5.96
N PRO A 18 -45.04 28.50 5.89
CA PRO A 18 -43.59 28.61 5.95
C PRO A 18 -43.13 27.97 7.26
N VAL A 19 -42.34 26.90 7.13
CA VAL A 19 -41.66 26.29 8.28
C VAL A 19 -40.71 27.36 8.80
N GLU A 20 -41.10 28.03 9.89
CA GLU A 20 -40.21 28.95 10.61
C GLU A 20 -38.92 28.21 10.91
N GLY A 21 -37.79 28.86 10.58
CA GLY A 21 -36.48 28.27 10.46
C GLY A 21 -36.15 27.30 11.59
N VAL A 22 -36.09 26.02 11.24
CA VAL A 22 -35.37 25.04 12.07
C VAL A 22 -33.93 25.49 12.02
N ASP A 23 -33.46 26.14 13.10
CA ASP A 23 -32.04 26.33 13.38
C ASP A 23 -31.43 24.93 13.46
N THR A 24 -31.01 24.39 12.33
CA THR A 24 -30.15 23.21 12.30
C THR A 24 -28.91 23.60 13.08
N PRO A 25 -28.62 22.96 14.22
CA PRO A 25 -27.43 23.26 14.98
C PRO A 25 -26.23 23.22 14.03
N VAL A 26 -25.52 24.33 13.93
CA VAL A 26 -24.27 24.37 13.15
C VAL A 26 -23.34 23.37 13.82
N GLU A 27 -23.13 22.24 13.16
CA GLU A 27 -22.27 21.19 13.67
C GLU A 27 -20.85 21.75 13.83
N ASP A 28 -20.24 21.50 14.99
CA ASP A 28 -18.89 21.95 15.28
C ASP A 28 -17.89 21.33 14.28
N PRO A 29 -17.12 22.14 13.53
CA PRO A 29 -16.16 21.63 12.53
C PRO A 29 -15.18 20.59 13.06
N MET A 30 -14.81 20.66 14.35
CA MET A 30 -13.91 19.67 14.96
C MET A 30 -14.58 18.30 15.07
N THR A 31 -15.84 18.27 15.48
CA THR A 31 -16.65 17.05 15.55
C THR A 31 -16.81 16.40 14.17
N SER A 32 -17.13 17.19 13.15
CA SER A 32 -17.25 16.69 11.78
C SER A 32 -15.91 16.21 11.21
N ALA A 33 -14.79 16.91 11.47
CA ALA A 33 -13.46 16.47 11.06
C ALA A 33 -13.06 15.15 11.73
N GLN A 34 -13.40 14.98 13.01
CA GLN A 34 -13.15 13.72 13.74
C GLN A 34 -13.97 12.56 13.17
N ALA A 35 -15.24 12.78 12.83
CA ALA A 35 -16.08 11.76 12.20
C ALA A 35 -15.50 11.32 10.85
N LEU A 36 -15.06 12.27 10.02
CA LEU A 36 -14.39 11.99 8.75
C LEU A 36 -13.05 11.27 8.94
N TYR A 37 -12.26 11.65 9.95
CA TYR A 37 -11.03 10.93 10.29
C TYR A 37 -11.28 9.45 10.56
N GLN A 38 -12.27 9.14 11.41
CA GLN A 38 -12.62 7.76 11.75
C GLN A 38 -13.17 6.99 10.55
N ALA A 39 -14.01 7.63 9.72
CA ALA A 39 -14.48 7.04 8.46
C ALA A 39 -13.31 6.71 7.51
N GLY A 40 -12.31 7.60 7.41
CA GLY A 40 -11.10 7.35 6.63
C GLY A 40 -10.25 6.20 7.19
N VAL A 41 -10.15 6.07 8.52
CA VAL A 41 -9.50 4.92 9.17
C VAL A 41 -10.19 3.61 8.79
N ALA A 42 -11.52 3.56 8.89
CA ALA A 42 -12.29 2.38 8.52
C ALA A 42 -12.07 2.00 7.04
N SER A 43 -12.10 2.99 6.14
CA SER A 43 -11.86 2.80 4.70
C SER A 43 -10.46 2.26 4.42
N TYR A 44 -9.45 2.80 5.11
CA TYR A 44 -8.06 2.35 4.98
C TYR A 44 -7.88 0.91 5.45
N GLU A 45 -8.52 0.54 6.57
CA GLU A 45 -8.48 -0.83 7.12
C GLU A 45 -9.19 -1.85 6.21
N THR A 46 -10.21 -1.42 5.45
CA THR A 46 -10.88 -2.24 4.44
C THR A 46 -10.21 -2.21 3.07
N PHE A 47 -8.99 -1.67 2.96
CA PHE A 47 -8.23 -1.52 1.71
C PHE A 47 -8.88 -0.61 0.66
N ASP A 48 -9.88 0.19 1.05
CA ASP A 48 -10.45 1.26 0.22
C ASP A 48 -9.64 2.55 0.43
N TYR A 49 -8.44 2.53 -0.14
CA TYR A 49 -7.50 3.64 0.05
C TYR A 49 -7.95 4.92 -0.65
N GLN A 50 -8.75 4.81 -1.71
CA GLN A 50 -9.29 5.98 -2.41
C GLN A 50 -10.33 6.70 -1.53
N GLU A 51 -11.27 5.96 -0.93
CA GLU A 51 -12.22 6.55 0.01
C GLU A 51 -11.49 7.12 1.24
N ALA A 52 -10.48 6.43 1.76
CA ALA A 52 -9.67 6.93 2.88
C ALA A 52 -9.01 8.29 2.56
N ILE A 53 -8.42 8.43 1.37
CA ILE A 53 -7.83 9.69 0.89
C ILE A 53 -8.87 10.81 0.87
N GLU A 54 -10.06 10.54 0.35
CA GLU A 54 -11.15 11.51 0.25
C GLU A 54 -11.61 11.96 1.64
N LYS A 55 -11.93 11.02 2.54
CA LYS A 55 -12.37 11.34 3.90
C LYS A 55 -11.35 12.14 4.69
N TRP A 56 -10.07 11.77 4.61
CA TRP A 56 -9.01 12.52 5.30
C TRP A 56 -8.74 13.89 4.67
N THR A 57 -8.93 14.03 3.37
CA THR A 57 -8.83 15.33 2.69
C THR A 57 -9.97 16.24 3.13
N ASP A 58 -11.19 15.72 3.22
CA ASP A 58 -12.35 16.47 3.72
C ASP A 58 -12.15 16.88 5.19
N ALA A 59 -11.67 15.95 6.04
CA ALA A 59 -11.33 16.25 7.43
C ALA A 59 -10.27 17.37 7.52
N TYR A 60 -9.25 17.32 6.67
CA TYR A 60 -8.18 18.32 6.62
C TYR A 60 -8.71 19.70 6.22
N ALA A 61 -9.69 19.75 5.31
CA ALA A 61 -10.31 20.98 4.85
C ALA A 61 -11.19 21.65 5.91
N LEU A 62 -11.80 20.88 6.82
CA LEU A 62 -12.63 21.40 7.91
C LEU A 62 -11.84 22.03 9.05
N LEU A 63 -10.61 21.56 9.30
CA LEU A 63 -9.80 22.09 10.38
C LEU A 63 -9.33 23.51 10.04
N PRO A 64 -9.44 24.50 10.94
CA PRO A 64 -8.86 25.82 10.70
C PRO A 64 -7.33 25.75 10.66
N GLN A 65 -6.65 26.75 10.08
CA GLN A 65 -5.19 26.85 10.12
C GLN A 65 -4.76 27.63 11.36
N THR A 66 -4.76 26.99 12.52
CA THR A 66 -4.30 27.60 13.77
C THR A 66 -3.24 26.72 14.45
N PRO A 67 -2.43 27.27 15.38
CA PRO A 67 -1.46 26.49 16.12
C PRO A 67 -2.07 25.27 16.83
N GLU A 68 -3.31 25.38 17.32
CA GLU A 68 -4.00 24.33 18.06
C GLU A 68 -4.36 23.12 17.18
N THR A 69 -4.59 23.34 15.88
CA THR A 69 -4.96 22.27 14.93
C THR A 69 -3.78 21.83 14.05
N ALA A 70 -2.63 22.49 14.14
CA ALA A 70 -1.47 22.23 13.30
C ALA A 70 -1.02 20.77 13.38
N ALA A 71 -0.93 20.21 14.59
CA ALA A 71 -0.55 18.82 14.80
C ALA A 71 -1.52 17.84 14.11
N THR A 72 -2.83 18.01 14.30
CA THR A 72 -3.87 17.18 13.68
C THR A 72 -3.84 17.29 12.15
N ARG A 73 -3.66 18.49 11.62
CA ARG A 73 -3.51 18.73 10.18
C ARG A 73 -2.28 18.03 9.61
N ASN A 74 -1.16 18.06 10.31
CA ASN A 74 0.07 17.36 9.90
C ASN A 74 -0.13 15.84 9.91
N SER A 75 -0.79 15.29 10.95
CA SER A 75 -1.13 13.85 10.98
C SER A 75 -2.03 13.44 9.81
N LEU A 76 -3.00 14.27 9.42
CA LEU A 76 -3.85 14.02 8.25
C LEU A 76 -3.03 14.02 6.94
N VAL A 77 -2.09 14.96 6.76
CA VAL A 77 -1.19 14.98 5.59
C VAL A 77 -0.39 13.69 5.48
N TYR A 78 0.19 13.23 6.60
CA TYR A 78 0.95 11.98 6.63
C TYR A 78 0.06 10.77 6.28
N ASN A 79 -1.14 10.68 6.85
CA ASN A 79 -2.08 9.61 6.56
C ASN A 79 -2.51 9.58 5.09
N ILE A 80 -2.82 10.73 4.50
CA ILE A 80 -3.16 10.84 3.07
C ILE A 80 -1.99 10.36 2.21
N ALA A 81 -0.74 10.75 2.53
CA ALA A 81 0.42 10.28 1.81
C ALA A 81 0.55 8.75 1.86
N ARG A 82 0.38 8.15 3.05
CA ARG A 82 0.41 6.69 3.23
C ARG A 82 -0.68 5.97 2.43
N ALA A 83 -1.90 6.50 2.39
CA ALA A 83 -2.96 5.94 1.56
C ALA A 83 -2.65 6.05 0.06
N GLN A 84 -2.01 7.13 -0.40
CA GLN A 84 -1.57 7.24 -1.79
C GLN A 84 -0.52 6.17 -2.16
N GLU A 85 0.44 5.90 -1.27
CA GLU A 85 1.41 4.80 -1.46
C GLU A 85 0.71 3.44 -1.60
N LYS A 86 -0.30 3.19 -0.77
CA LYS A 86 -1.05 1.93 -0.78
C LYS A 86 -1.95 1.80 -1.99
N ALA A 87 -2.58 2.88 -2.42
CA ALA A 87 -3.38 2.92 -3.63
C ALA A 87 -2.51 2.67 -4.89
N PHE A 88 -1.28 3.20 -4.94
CA PHE A 88 -0.33 2.86 -6.00
C PHE A 88 -0.05 1.35 -6.08
N ALA A 89 0.03 0.67 -4.94
CA ALA A 89 0.23 -0.78 -4.94
C ALA A 89 -0.96 -1.56 -5.53
N GLN A 90 -2.14 -0.94 -5.65
CA GLN A 90 -3.33 -1.55 -6.26
C GLN A 90 -3.47 -1.22 -7.75
N ASP A 91 -3.24 0.04 -8.15
CA ASP A 91 -3.53 0.51 -9.53
C ASP A 91 -2.29 0.85 -10.37
N HIS A 92 -1.10 0.83 -9.76
CA HIS A 92 0.17 1.18 -10.37
C HIS A 92 0.19 2.58 -11.02
N ASP A 93 -0.64 3.52 -10.53
CA ASP A 93 -0.62 4.91 -10.98
C ASP A 93 0.52 5.69 -10.33
N VAL A 94 1.60 5.89 -11.08
CA VAL A 94 2.78 6.67 -10.68
C VAL A 94 2.41 8.09 -10.20
N ALA A 95 1.30 8.67 -10.65
CA ALA A 95 0.85 9.96 -10.14
C ALA A 95 0.57 9.94 -8.63
N ARG A 96 0.16 8.80 -8.06
CA ARG A 96 -0.06 8.64 -6.62
C ARG A 96 1.24 8.73 -5.82
N LEU A 97 2.30 8.08 -6.28
CA LEU A 97 3.61 8.18 -5.63
C LEU A 97 4.11 9.62 -5.61
N ARG A 98 3.94 10.34 -6.72
CA ARG A 98 4.31 11.77 -6.78
C ARG A 98 3.51 12.62 -5.80
N ARG A 99 2.20 12.38 -5.66
CA ARG A 99 1.37 13.07 -4.65
C ARG A 99 1.82 12.71 -3.23
N ALA A 100 2.15 11.45 -2.97
CA ALA A 100 2.66 11.01 -1.67
C ALA A 100 3.97 11.71 -1.31
N ILE A 101 4.93 11.81 -2.26
CA ILE A 101 6.19 12.53 -2.09
C ILE A 101 5.93 13.99 -1.70
N ALA A 102 5.12 14.71 -2.49
CA ALA A 102 4.81 16.12 -2.21
C ALA A 102 4.15 16.34 -0.83
N LEU A 103 3.29 15.41 -0.40
CA LEU A 103 2.67 15.45 0.93
C LEU A 103 3.68 15.19 2.05
N LEU A 104 4.61 14.23 1.87
CA LEU A 104 5.65 13.93 2.85
C LEU A 104 6.70 15.04 2.95
N GLU A 105 7.06 15.68 1.84
CA GLU A 105 7.95 16.86 1.84
C GLU A 105 7.33 17.99 2.66
N ARG A 106 6.04 18.25 2.45
CA ARG A 106 5.29 19.22 3.24
C ARG A 106 5.24 18.83 4.72
N TYR A 107 4.91 17.57 5.02
CA TYR A 107 4.90 17.07 6.39
C TYR A 107 6.24 17.28 7.08
N HIS A 108 7.35 16.92 6.40
CA HIS A 108 8.70 17.10 6.91
C HIS A 108 8.99 18.58 7.21
N ALA A 109 8.67 19.49 6.28
CA ALA A 109 8.88 20.92 6.46
C ALA A 109 8.07 21.49 7.65
N ASP A 110 6.77 21.13 7.74
CA ASP A 110 5.89 21.60 8.81
C ASP A 110 6.30 21.01 10.18
N ALA A 111 6.75 19.75 10.22
CA ALA A 111 7.24 19.07 11.41
C ALA A 111 8.57 19.64 11.92
N GLU A 112 9.51 19.94 11.01
CA GLU A 112 10.77 20.60 11.32
C GLU A 112 10.55 22.03 11.85
N ALA A 113 9.67 22.80 11.21
CA ALA A 113 9.38 24.18 11.62
C ALA A 113 8.68 24.26 12.99
N SER A 114 7.81 23.29 13.31
CA SER A 114 7.10 23.25 14.60
C SER A 114 7.96 22.71 15.75
N GLY A 115 9.04 21.98 15.45
CA GLY A 115 9.88 21.31 16.45
C GLY A 115 9.17 20.19 17.21
N VAL A 116 8.02 19.72 16.71
CA VAL A 116 7.21 18.67 17.35
C VAL A 116 7.76 17.27 17.04
N ALA A 117 8.29 17.08 15.83
CA ALA A 117 8.91 15.80 15.45
C ALA A 117 10.37 15.75 15.91
N ASP A 118 10.81 14.58 16.37
CA ASP A 118 12.20 14.37 16.70
C ASP A 118 13.06 14.13 15.43
N ALA A 119 14.38 14.19 15.60
CA ALA A 119 15.33 14.01 14.50
C ALA A 119 15.26 12.63 13.84
N THR A 120 14.79 11.61 14.56
CA THR A 120 14.64 10.25 14.03
C THR A 120 13.45 10.19 13.10
N GLU A 121 12.31 10.74 13.52
CA GLU A 121 11.09 10.80 12.71
C GLU A 121 11.33 11.59 11.41
N LEU A 122 12.00 12.73 11.48
CA LEU A 122 12.35 13.52 10.29
C LEU A 122 13.28 12.74 9.34
N ALA A 123 14.24 11.98 9.89
CA ALA A 123 15.12 11.13 9.08
C ALA A 123 14.37 9.97 8.41
N ASP A 124 13.40 9.37 9.10
CA ASP A 124 12.55 8.30 8.56
C ASP A 124 11.68 8.83 7.41
N VAL A 125 11.11 10.04 7.54
CA VAL A 125 10.33 10.68 6.47
C VAL A 125 11.21 10.96 5.24
N ARG A 126 12.43 11.49 5.42
CA ARG A 126 13.37 11.70 4.29
C ARG A 126 13.73 10.40 3.60
N THR A 127 14.00 9.35 4.39
CA THR A 127 14.28 8.01 3.85
C THR A 127 13.09 7.52 3.03
N ARG A 128 11.88 7.70 3.54
CA ARG A 128 10.66 7.31 2.84
C ARG A 128 10.48 8.07 1.52
N ILE A 129 10.72 9.38 1.50
CA ILE A 129 10.68 10.20 0.27
C ILE A 129 11.64 9.61 -0.79
N ALA A 130 12.90 9.36 -0.42
CA ALA A 130 13.89 8.80 -1.34
C ALA A 130 13.50 7.41 -1.88
N GLU A 131 12.89 6.57 -1.04
CA GLU A 131 12.35 5.27 -1.49
C GLU A 131 11.22 5.43 -2.53
N LEU A 132 10.33 6.41 -2.33
CA LEU A 132 9.23 6.66 -3.26
C LEU A 132 9.72 7.27 -4.58
N GLU A 133 10.72 8.15 -4.54
CA GLU A 133 11.39 8.67 -5.74
C GLU A 133 12.01 7.54 -6.57
N ALA A 134 12.75 6.64 -5.92
CA ALA A 134 13.30 5.47 -6.57
C ALA A 134 12.21 4.55 -7.17
N ALA A 135 11.06 4.42 -6.49
CA ALA A 135 9.92 3.67 -7.00
C ALA A 135 9.25 4.34 -8.22
N VAL A 136 9.20 5.68 -8.26
CA VAL A 136 8.75 6.44 -9.43
C VAL A 136 9.67 6.18 -10.62
N ASP A 137 10.98 6.29 -10.43
CA ASP A 137 11.97 6.06 -11.49
C ASP A 137 11.89 4.63 -12.05
N ALA A 138 11.78 3.64 -11.15
CA ALA A 138 11.62 2.24 -11.55
C ALA A 138 10.33 2.01 -12.36
N ALA A 139 9.20 2.54 -11.90
CA ALA A 139 7.92 2.41 -12.60
C ALA A 139 7.91 3.13 -13.96
N GLN A 140 8.69 4.20 -14.12
CA GLN A 140 8.85 4.89 -15.40
C GLN A 140 9.74 4.12 -16.36
N ALA A 141 10.85 3.55 -15.88
CA ALA A 141 11.75 2.72 -16.69
C ALA A 141 11.04 1.48 -17.25
N GLU A 142 10.10 0.89 -16.50
CA GLU A 142 9.28 -0.23 -16.97
C GLU A 142 8.25 0.19 -18.04
N ARG A 143 7.75 1.42 -17.98
CA ARG A 143 6.79 1.95 -18.97
C ARG A 143 7.43 2.37 -20.29
N GLU A 144 8.74 2.62 -20.33
CA GLU A 144 9.40 2.95 -21.60
C GLU A 144 9.26 1.75 -22.54
N PRO A 145 8.45 1.85 -23.61
CA PRO A 145 8.13 0.71 -24.44
C PRO A 145 9.44 0.23 -25.05
N VAL A 146 9.77 -1.04 -24.79
CA VAL A 146 10.87 -1.72 -25.48
C VAL A 146 10.62 -1.50 -26.96
N ARG A 147 11.42 -0.63 -27.58
CA ARG A 147 11.27 -0.32 -29.00
C ARG A 147 11.28 -1.67 -29.70
N PRO A 148 10.22 -2.01 -30.46
CA PRO A 148 10.22 -3.28 -31.17
C PRO A 148 11.52 -3.34 -31.95
N PRO A 149 12.27 -4.47 -31.85
CA PRO A 149 13.53 -4.59 -32.56
C PRO A 149 13.28 -4.18 -34.01
N PRO A 150 14.17 -3.35 -34.61
CA PRO A 150 13.96 -2.86 -35.96
C PRO A 150 13.61 -4.07 -36.82
N THR A 151 12.40 -4.07 -37.39
CA THR A 151 11.91 -5.17 -38.21
C THR A 151 13.02 -5.45 -39.21
N PRO A 152 13.65 -6.64 -39.19
CA PRO A 152 14.72 -6.93 -40.13
C PRO A 152 14.16 -6.62 -41.51
N GLY A 153 14.79 -5.66 -42.19
CA GLY A 153 14.29 -5.15 -43.47
C GLY A 153 13.92 -6.35 -44.34
N ALA A 154 12.71 -6.31 -44.90
CA ALA A 154 12.14 -7.35 -45.75
C ALA A 154 12.91 -7.53 -47.09
N ASP A 155 14.19 -7.17 -47.13
CA ASP A 155 15.07 -7.24 -48.29
C ASP A 155 15.93 -8.51 -48.28
N GLY A 156 15.71 -9.43 -47.33
CA GLY A 156 16.63 -10.54 -47.04
C GLY A 156 16.07 -11.97 -47.16
N GLU A 157 14.92 -12.24 -47.76
CA GLU A 157 14.46 -13.62 -48.00
C GLU A 157 14.26 -13.95 -49.49
N ARG A 158 15.38 -14.24 -50.15
CA ARG A 158 15.47 -15.38 -51.07
C ARG A 158 16.73 -16.19 -50.79
N SER A 159 16.87 -16.79 -49.60
CA SER A 159 17.79 -17.93 -49.48
C SER A 159 17.53 -18.79 -48.24
N ARG A 160 17.08 -20.02 -48.51
CA ARG A 160 17.25 -21.24 -47.70
C ARG A 160 16.28 -21.47 -46.54
N ARG A 161 15.05 -21.76 -47.00
CA ARG A 161 14.15 -22.81 -46.50
C ARG A 161 14.90 -24.03 -45.93
N GLY A 162 14.94 -24.15 -44.60
CA GLY A 162 15.27 -25.40 -43.93
C GLY A 162 16.03 -25.23 -42.62
N ARG A 163 15.32 -25.41 -41.48
CA ARG A 163 15.84 -25.60 -40.10
C ARG A 163 16.04 -24.34 -39.25
N ALA A 164 14.99 -23.57 -38.96
CA ALA A 164 15.03 -22.59 -37.87
C ALA A 164 13.64 -22.42 -37.23
N SER A 165 13.36 -23.18 -36.18
CA SER A 165 12.13 -23.04 -35.38
C SER A 165 12.40 -23.31 -33.90
N ILE A 166 13.39 -22.62 -33.32
CA ILE A 166 13.69 -22.63 -31.88
C ILE A 166 14.27 -21.26 -31.48
N ALA A 167 13.44 -20.21 -31.38
CA ALA A 167 13.93 -18.90 -30.90
C ALA A 167 12.86 -18.01 -30.24
N THR A 168 11.67 -18.52 -29.88
CA THR A 168 10.53 -17.68 -29.45
C THR A 168 10.17 -17.83 -27.96
N GLY A 169 10.91 -18.63 -27.17
CA GLY A 169 10.46 -19.04 -25.84
C GLY A 169 11.01 -18.28 -24.62
N SER A 170 11.96 -17.34 -24.77
CA SER A 170 12.82 -16.89 -23.66
C SER A 170 12.50 -15.52 -23.04
N VAL A 171 11.63 -14.70 -23.64
CA VAL A 171 11.40 -13.31 -23.17
C VAL A 171 10.47 -13.23 -21.95
N LEU A 172 9.65 -14.25 -21.67
CA LEU A 172 8.66 -14.20 -20.58
C LEU A 172 9.18 -14.59 -19.18
N MET A 173 10.42 -15.05 -19.01
CA MET A 173 10.94 -15.48 -17.69
C MET A 173 11.63 -14.38 -16.86
N VAL A 174 11.97 -13.23 -17.43
CA VAL A 174 12.76 -12.20 -16.72
C VAL A 174 11.89 -11.33 -15.78
N LEU A 175 10.57 -11.26 -16.01
CA LEU A 175 9.66 -10.42 -15.22
C LEU A 175 9.18 -11.05 -13.88
N GLY A 176 9.45 -12.33 -13.63
CA GLY A 176 8.88 -13.04 -12.47
C GLY A 176 9.74 -13.04 -11.19
N VAL A 177 11.01 -12.66 -11.24
CA VAL A 177 11.97 -12.91 -10.13
C VAL A 177 12.33 -11.64 -9.34
N GLY A 178 12.07 -10.44 -9.88
CA GLY A 178 12.44 -9.17 -9.23
C GLY A 178 11.67 -8.82 -7.95
N ALA A 179 10.44 -9.35 -7.79
CA ALA A 179 9.56 -8.94 -6.68
C ALA A 179 9.84 -9.64 -5.33
N VAL A 180 10.66 -10.70 -5.29
CA VAL A 180 10.84 -11.53 -4.08
C VAL A 180 12.05 -11.10 -3.23
N VAL A 181 13.03 -10.38 -3.80
CA VAL A 181 14.29 -10.08 -3.09
C VAL A 181 14.23 -8.80 -2.23
N GLY A 182 13.29 -7.89 -2.47
CA GLY A 182 13.18 -6.62 -1.73
C GLY A 182 12.43 -6.68 -0.38
N GLY A 183 11.69 -7.76 -0.09
CA GLY A 183 10.74 -7.78 1.03
C GLY A 183 11.30 -8.16 2.42
N VAL A 184 12.52 -8.68 2.51
CA VAL A 184 13.01 -9.33 3.74
C VAL A 184 13.92 -8.43 4.60
N VAL A 185 14.51 -7.37 4.04
CA VAL A 185 15.50 -6.55 4.77
C VAL A 185 14.86 -5.47 5.65
N ALA A 186 13.61 -5.06 5.40
CA ALA A 186 12.95 -4.01 6.17
C ALA A 186 12.33 -4.49 7.50
N GLY A 187 12.14 -5.80 7.70
CA GLY A 187 11.40 -6.34 8.85
C GLY A 187 12.19 -6.44 10.17
N THR A 188 13.53 -6.34 10.15
CA THR A 188 14.35 -6.72 11.31
C THR A 188 14.88 -5.55 12.15
N ARG A 189 14.71 -4.29 11.72
CA ARG A 189 15.19 -3.13 12.49
C ARG A 189 14.14 -2.43 13.37
N MET A 190 12.85 -2.76 13.24
CA MET A 190 11.79 -2.07 13.99
C MET A 190 11.45 -2.69 15.37
N SER A 191 12.09 -3.81 15.75
CA SER A 191 11.74 -4.54 16.99
C SER A 191 12.56 -4.17 18.24
N SER A 192 13.64 -3.39 18.13
CA SER A 192 14.54 -3.10 19.26
C SER A 192 14.28 -1.77 19.98
N SER A 193 13.39 -0.93 19.42
CA SER A 193 12.95 0.34 20.03
C SER A 193 11.83 0.14 21.07
N ALA A 194 11.01 -0.91 20.92
CA ALA A 194 9.83 -1.16 21.76
C ALA A 194 10.10 -1.72 23.19
N ARG A 195 11.37 -1.84 23.62
CA ARG A 195 11.74 -2.40 24.94
C ARG A 195 12.35 -1.40 25.93
N ARG A 196 12.49 -0.12 25.57
CA ARG A 196 13.25 0.86 26.38
C ARG A 196 12.46 2.01 26.99
N THR A 197 11.14 1.91 27.03
CA THR A 197 10.30 2.90 27.70
C THR A 197 9.27 2.18 28.54
N LEU A 198 9.44 2.22 29.87
CA LEU A 198 8.39 2.36 30.90
C LEU A 198 8.97 2.10 32.31
N PRO A 199 9.45 3.16 32.98
CA PRO A 199 9.15 3.37 34.39
C PRO A 199 8.40 4.70 34.57
N GLY A 200 7.18 4.65 35.12
CA GLY A 200 6.44 5.87 35.53
C GLY A 200 4.94 5.90 35.25
N LEU A 201 4.20 4.81 35.44
CA LEU A 201 2.73 4.76 35.26
C LEU A 201 1.93 4.93 36.56
N ASP A 202 2.40 5.77 37.49
CA ASP A 202 1.65 6.06 38.74
C ASP A 202 1.09 7.49 38.82
N GLN A 203 1.23 8.29 37.76
CA GLN A 203 0.58 9.59 37.67
C GLN A 203 0.05 9.77 36.26
N LEU A 204 -1.25 9.58 36.09
CA LEU A 204 -2.16 10.45 35.35
C LEU A 204 -3.52 9.74 35.18
N GLY A 205 -4.59 10.48 35.47
CA GLY A 205 -5.94 10.17 35.02
C GLY A 205 -6.05 10.33 33.51
N ASP A 206 -5.36 9.46 32.77
CA ASP A 206 -5.26 9.54 31.32
C ASP A 206 -5.98 8.36 30.66
N GLU A 207 -7.30 8.50 30.63
CA GLU A 207 -8.20 7.60 29.91
C GLU A 207 -7.88 7.60 28.40
N GLN A 208 -7.27 8.68 27.91
CA GLN A 208 -6.80 8.85 26.52
C GLN A 208 -5.51 8.08 26.25
N ALA A 209 -4.51 8.14 27.15
CA ALA A 209 -3.32 7.29 27.05
C ALA A 209 -3.66 5.80 27.16
N ARG A 210 -4.70 5.43 27.93
CA ARG A 210 -5.21 4.06 28.00
C ARG A 210 -5.92 3.64 26.72
N ALA A 211 -6.71 4.53 26.10
CA ALA A 211 -7.33 4.30 24.80
C ALA A 211 -6.28 4.13 23.68
N ASP A 212 -5.22 4.94 23.68
CA ASP A 212 -4.13 4.84 22.71
C ASP A 212 -3.23 3.60 22.92
N ALA A 213 -3.07 3.15 24.17
CA ALA A 213 -2.39 1.90 24.46
C ALA A 213 -3.21 0.68 24.02
N LEU A 214 -4.53 0.71 24.19
CA LEU A 214 -5.44 -0.35 23.73
C LEU A 214 -5.59 -0.38 22.21
N ALA A 215 -5.66 0.80 21.55
CA ALA A 215 -5.67 0.92 20.09
C ALA A 215 -4.36 0.44 19.45
N ARG A 216 -3.21 0.63 20.13
CA ARG A 216 -1.93 0.05 19.72
C ARG A 216 -1.86 -1.47 19.91
N GLY A 217 -2.60 -2.03 20.88
CA GLY A 217 -2.72 -3.47 21.11
C GLY A 217 -3.45 -4.21 19.99
N HIS A 218 -4.55 -3.66 19.46
CA HIS A 218 -5.33 -4.31 18.38
C HIS A 218 -4.68 -4.24 17.00
N ARG A 219 -3.86 -3.21 16.72
CA ARG A 219 -3.08 -3.15 15.46
C ARG A 219 -1.94 -4.18 15.38
N GLY A 220 -1.49 -4.73 16.52
CA GLY A 220 -0.49 -5.80 16.57
C GLY A 220 -0.99 -7.16 16.09
N ASP A 221 -2.25 -7.51 16.39
CA ASP A 221 -2.83 -8.82 16.02
C ASP A 221 -3.31 -8.87 14.57
N VAL A 222 -3.91 -7.80 14.05
CA VAL A 222 -4.43 -7.76 12.66
C VAL A 222 -3.29 -7.80 11.64
N VAL A 223 -2.18 -7.10 11.90
CA VAL A 223 -1.02 -7.12 11.00
C VAL A 223 -0.34 -8.50 10.99
N THR A 224 -0.36 -9.23 12.11
CA THR A 224 0.22 -10.57 12.21
C THR A 224 -0.65 -11.62 11.48
N ILE A 225 -1.98 -11.53 11.59
CA ILE A 225 -2.90 -12.42 10.89
C ILE A 225 -2.95 -12.12 9.38
N ALA A 226 -2.98 -10.85 8.99
CA ALA A 226 -2.98 -10.46 7.58
C ALA A 226 -1.65 -10.79 6.87
N SER A 227 -0.51 -10.65 7.55
CA SER A 227 0.79 -11.04 7.00
C SER A 227 0.94 -12.57 6.88
N ALA A 228 0.32 -13.35 7.78
CA ALA A 228 0.29 -14.80 7.67
C ALA A 228 -0.54 -15.29 6.46
N VAL A 229 -1.67 -14.65 6.16
CA VAL A 229 -2.52 -15.02 5.01
C VAL A 229 -1.89 -14.62 3.67
N ALA A 230 -1.36 -13.40 3.56
CA ALA A 230 -0.68 -12.94 2.35
C ALA A 230 0.62 -13.72 2.07
N GLY A 231 1.40 -14.04 3.11
CA GLY A 231 2.58 -14.89 3.00
C GLY A 231 2.25 -16.33 2.58
N GLY A 232 1.14 -16.88 3.06
CA GLY A 232 0.68 -18.23 2.72
C GLY A 232 0.32 -18.41 1.24
N VAL A 233 -0.35 -17.42 0.63
CA VAL A 233 -0.75 -17.47 -0.78
C VAL A 233 0.45 -17.36 -1.72
N VAL A 234 1.43 -16.51 -1.40
CA VAL A 234 2.67 -16.37 -2.19
C VAL A 234 3.55 -17.61 -2.07
N ALA A 235 3.66 -18.21 -0.88
CA ALA A 235 4.41 -19.45 -0.67
C ALA A 235 3.80 -20.64 -1.43
N LEU A 236 2.46 -20.79 -1.40
CA LEU A 236 1.76 -21.85 -2.15
C LEU A 236 1.92 -21.66 -3.66
N SER A 237 1.80 -20.44 -4.16
CA SER A 237 1.98 -20.14 -5.60
C SER A 237 3.44 -20.38 -6.05
N GLY A 238 4.41 -20.03 -5.22
CA GLY A 238 5.83 -20.29 -5.46
C GLY A 238 6.17 -21.78 -5.51
N THR A 239 5.59 -22.60 -4.63
CA THR A 239 5.84 -24.05 -4.62
C THR A 239 5.29 -24.76 -5.87
N VAL A 240 4.14 -24.34 -6.38
CA VAL A 240 3.55 -24.89 -7.63
C VAL A 240 4.43 -24.57 -8.84
N LEU A 241 4.93 -23.34 -8.94
CA LEU A 241 5.84 -22.94 -10.03
C LEU A 241 7.19 -23.66 -9.98
N LEU A 242 7.74 -23.89 -8.77
CA LEU A 242 8.95 -24.69 -8.58
C LEU A 242 8.74 -26.16 -9.00
N ALA A 243 7.60 -26.76 -8.65
CA ALA A 243 7.28 -28.14 -9.03
C ALA A 243 7.13 -28.31 -10.56
N ILE A 244 6.51 -27.34 -11.23
CA ILE A 244 6.35 -27.35 -12.69
C ILE A 244 7.69 -27.09 -13.40
N GLY A 245 8.52 -26.19 -12.87
CA GLY A 245 9.86 -25.92 -13.39
C GLY A 245 10.80 -27.13 -13.27
N ALA A 246 10.74 -27.88 -12.17
CA ALA A 246 11.52 -29.09 -11.96
C ALA A 246 11.11 -30.22 -12.92
N LYS A 247 9.81 -30.36 -13.21
CA LYS A 247 9.29 -31.41 -14.11
C LYS A 247 9.64 -31.18 -15.59
N ARG A 248 9.89 -29.93 -15.99
CA ARG A 248 10.16 -29.58 -17.40
C ARG A 248 11.65 -29.64 -17.79
N ARG A 249 12.57 -29.78 -16.82
CA ARG A 249 13.98 -30.14 -17.09
C ARG A 249 14.07 -31.64 -17.37
N GLY A 250 13.66 -32.03 -18.58
CA GLY A 250 14.03 -33.32 -19.14
C GLY A 250 15.55 -33.44 -19.24
N ARG A 251 16.13 -34.33 -18.42
CA ARG A 251 17.48 -34.92 -18.52
C ARG A 251 18.66 -33.95 -18.70
N PRO A 252 19.35 -33.55 -17.61
CA PRO A 252 20.71 -33.06 -17.70
C PRO A 252 21.69 -34.23 -17.95
N SER A 253 22.44 -34.18 -19.05
CA SER A 253 23.63 -35.02 -19.28
C SER A 253 24.89 -34.49 -18.57
N SER A 254 24.73 -33.85 -17.40
CA SER A 254 25.86 -33.39 -16.58
C SER A 254 25.64 -33.84 -15.14
N ARG A 255 26.51 -34.74 -14.68
CA ARG A 255 26.52 -35.32 -13.33
C ARG A 255 27.00 -34.25 -12.33
N SER A 256 26.11 -33.40 -11.88
CA SER A 256 26.28 -32.67 -10.63
C SER A 256 25.55 -33.47 -9.54
N ALA A 257 26.32 -34.09 -8.64
CA ALA A 257 25.78 -34.86 -7.52
C ALA A 257 25.69 -33.98 -6.27
N PHE A 258 24.53 -34.02 -5.62
CA PHE A 258 24.26 -33.28 -4.39
C PHE A 258 24.29 -34.26 -3.23
N THR A 259 25.28 -34.12 -2.34
CA THR A 259 25.40 -34.94 -1.12
C THR A 259 25.23 -34.06 0.11
N PRO A 260 24.08 -34.09 0.80
CA PRO A 260 23.94 -33.43 2.09
C PRO A 260 24.82 -34.17 3.11
N MET A 261 25.65 -33.42 3.84
CA MET A 261 26.36 -33.96 5.00
C MET A 261 25.79 -33.35 6.27
N PRO A 262 25.39 -34.17 7.26
CA PRO A 262 24.99 -33.66 8.57
C PRO A 262 26.22 -33.11 9.28
N ALA A 263 26.19 -31.83 9.67
CA ALA A 263 27.19 -31.23 10.55
C ALA A 263 26.61 -30.98 11.94
N THR A 264 27.42 -31.17 12.96
CA THR A 264 27.02 -31.20 14.38
C THR A 264 26.58 -29.85 14.95
N ARG A 265 26.67 -28.75 14.19
CA ARG A 265 26.20 -27.40 14.59
C ARG A 265 25.53 -26.62 13.46
N GLY A 266 24.89 -27.29 12.51
CA GLY A 266 24.12 -26.64 11.44
C GLY A 266 24.15 -27.43 10.12
N ALA A 267 23.38 -26.99 9.14
CA ALA A 267 23.46 -27.54 7.78
C ALA A 267 24.57 -26.82 7.01
N ALA A 268 25.56 -27.57 6.53
CA ALA A 268 26.59 -27.06 5.62
C ALA A 268 26.29 -27.52 4.19
N LEU A 269 26.40 -26.62 3.22
CA LEU A 269 26.28 -26.92 1.80
C LEU A 269 27.65 -26.72 1.15
N THR A 270 28.17 -27.77 0.53
CA THR A 270 29.38 -27.70 -0.28
C THR A 270 29.02 -27.99 -1.74
N TRP A 271 29.61 -27.22 -2.65
CA TRP A 271 29.45 -27.36 -4.09
C TRP A 271 30.77 -27.82 -4.70
N THR A 272 30.74 -28.97 -5.36
CA THR A 272 31.88 -29.48 -6.14
C THR A 272 31.51 -29.48 -7.61
N LEU A 273 32.22 -28.67 -8.40
CA LEU A 273 32.13 -28.66 -9.86
C LEU A 273 33.18 -29.64 -10.40
N ALA A 274 32.72 -30.72 -11.02
CA ALA A 274 33.56 -31.57 -11.85
C ALA A 274 33.55 -31.00 -13.27
N PHE A 275 34.73 -30.60 -13.76
CA PHE A 275 34.95 -30.21 -15.16
C PHE A 275 35.26 -31.44 -16.02
#